data_AF-A0A962DR21-F1
#
_entry.id   AF-A0A962DR21-F1
#
_cell.length_a   1.000
_cell.length_b   1.000
_cell.length_c   1.000
_cell.angle_alpha   90.00
_cell.angle_beta   90.00
_cell.angle_gamma   90.00
#
_symmetry.space_group_name_H-M   'P 1'
#
loop_
_entity.id
_entity.type
_entity.pdbx_description
1 polymer ?
#
loop_
_entity_poly.entity_id
_entity_poly.type
_entity_poly.pdbx_seq_one_letter_code
_entity_poly.pdbx_strand_id
1 'polypeptide(L)'
;MTAIQDSELCANCGTLLQGEWCHVCGQKRLKPGDRSLARLLLDWWEQLTSLEGRWWQSFRDLLLRPGALSSAYLKGQRKRYLAPLTLFLLINLVYFVRSPMTDFNLSLLDQACLQPWSALVQSQVSRRIAPEALDCDLPMRDSALPGWAKLSARYQDIADEVSRSMVIAHVPVIALFLGLLAGWRRWYYAEHVIVALHLFAFFLLYAVAILPPVLWLANSVLPLAEFGVLLRVLLLLLLLTHWTVAVRRVYGLGLLRTVLALPLLFLALGISHFAYRFVQFWIVWVQV
;
A
#
# COMPACT_ATOMS: atom_id res chain seq x y z
N MET A 1 41.33 -40.71 -10.13
CA MET A 1 40.98 -39.31 -9.77
C MET A 1 40.65 -38.60 -11.07
N THR A 2 39.36 -38.49 -11.40
CA THR A 2 38.89 -37.87 -12.64
C THR A 2 39.06 -36.35 -12.52
N ALA A 3 39.80 -35.74 -13.43
CA ALA A 3 39.97 -34.28 -13.47
C ALA A 3 38.61 -33.64 -13.78
N ILE A 4 38.06 -32.91 -12.80
CA ILE A 4 36.84 -32.12 -12.98
C ILE A 4 37.19 -31.02 -13.98
N GLN A 5 36.55 -31.01 -15.14
CA GLN A 5 36.71 -29.92 -16.11
C GLN A 5 36.09 -28.64 -15.52
N ASP A 6 36.76 -27.48 -15.69
CA ASP A 6 36.27 -26.15 -15.25
C ASP A 6 34.83 -25.84 -15.71
N SER A 7 34.33 -26.53 -16.73
CA SER A 7 32.97 -26.39 -17.26
C SER A 7 31.85 -26.98 -16.37
N GLU A 8 32.19 -27.78 -15.37
CA GLU A 8 31.27 -28.40 -14.41
C GLU A 8 31.17 -27.62 -13.09
N LEU A 9 32.08 -26.68 -12.85
CA LEU A 9 32.06 -25.81 -11.68
C LEU A 9 31.30 -24.52 -11.99
N CYS A 10 30.60 -24.01 -10.98
CA CYS A 10 29.95 -22.71 -11.07
C CYS A 10 31.01 -21.60 -11.12
N ALA A 11 30.95 -20.76 -12.15
CA ALA A 11 31.90 -19.67 -12.33
C ALA A 11 31.87 -18.61 -11.20
N ASN A 12 30.78 -18.51 -10.44
CA ASN A 12 30.67 -17.56 -9.32
C ASN A 12 31.14 -18.15 -7.98
N CYS A 13 30.69 -19.35 -7.61
CA CYS A 13 30.93 -19.90 -6.27
C CYS A 13 31.78 -21.19 -6.25
N GLY A 14 32.27 -21.66 -7.40
CA GLY A 14 33.13 -22.85 -7.51
C GLY A 14 32.46 -24.18 -7.17
N THR A 15 31.15 -24.20 -6.89
CA THR A 15 30.44 -25.46 -6.58
C THR A 15 30.11 -26.24 -7.86
N LEU A 16 30.15 -27.58 -7.78
CA LEU A 16 29.73 -28.45 -8.88
C LEU A 16 28.27 -28.17 -9.30
N LEU A 17 28.05 -27.92 -10.58
CA LEU A 17 26.74 -27.63 -11.15
C LEU A 17 25.92 -28.93 -11.28
N GLN A 18 24.69 -28.90 -10.75
CA GLN A 18 23.73 -30.02 -10.80
C GLN A 18 22.56 -29.72 -11.76
N GLY A 19 22.79 -28.87 -12.76
CA GLY A 19 21.77 -28.44 -13.71
C GLY A 19 22.16 -27.16 -14.44
N GLU A 20 21.18 -26.53 -15.11
CA GLU A 20 21.41 -25.25 -15.81
C GLU A 20 21.61 -24.07 -14.86
N TRP A 21 21.20 -24.20 -13.60
CA TRP A 21 21.33 -23.18 -12.57
C TRP A 21 22.10 -23.75 -11.38
N CYS A 22 23.02 -22.97 -10.83
CA CYS A 22 23.74 -23.34 -9.63
C CYS A 22 22.78 -23.42 -8.44
N HIS A 23 22.77 -24.55 -7.73
CA HIS A 23 21.91 -24.75 -6.56
C HIS A 23 22.37 -23.94 -5.33
N VAL A 24 23.62 -23.48 -5.31
CA VAL A 24 24.17 -22.68 -4.20
C VAL A 24 23.95 -21.18 -4.42
N CYS A 25 24.37 -20.64 -5.56
CA CYS A 25 24.34 -19.18 -5.79
C CYS A 25 23.29 -18.73 -6.82
N GLY A 26 22.60 -19.66 -7.48
CA GLY A 26 21.58 -19.34 -8.48
C GLY A 26 22.12 -18.83 -9.82
N GLN A 27 23.42 -18.93 -10.11
CA GLN A 27 23.96 -18.53 -11.41
C GLN A 27 23.56 -19.52 -12.51
N LYS A 28 23.05 -19.02 -13.65
CA LYS A 28 22.83 -19.82 -14.86
C LYS A 28 24.17 -20.21 -15.50
N ARG A 29 24.33 -21.47 -15.89
CA ARG A 29 25.49 -21.97 -16.64
C ARG A 29 25.50 -21.30 -18.03
N LEU A 30 26.57 -20.55 -18.33
CA LEU A 30 26.76 -19.97 -19.66
C LEU A 30 27.09 -21.08 -20.68
N LYS A 31 26.22 -21.27 -21.66
CA LYS A 31 26.51 -22.12 -22.83
C LYS A 31 27.18 -21.29 -23.93
N PRO A 32 27.99 -21.90 -24.83
CA PRO A 32 28.61 -21.18 -25.93
C PRO A 32 27.62 -20.37 -26.80
N GLY A 33 26.39 -20.87 -26.98
CA GLY A 33 25.33 -20.17 -27.72
C GLY A 33 24.72 -18.95 -27.01
N ASP A 34 24.88 -18.85 -25.68
CA ASP A 34 24.40 -17.71 -24.89
C ASP A 34 25.29 -16.46 -25.09
N ARG A 35 26.46 -16.61 -25.72
CA ARG A 35 27.39 -15.51 -26.02
C ARG A 35 27.04 -14.75 -27.30
N SER A 36 25.99 -15.15 -28.00
CA SER A 36 25.56 -14.46 -29.22
C SER A 36 24.72 -13.22 -28.89
N LEU A 37 24.99 -12.10 -29.57
CA LEU A 37 24.20 -10.87 -29.46
C LEU A 37 22.71 -11.13 -29.71
N ALA A 38 22.37 -11.99 -30.66
CA ALA A 38 21.00 -12.39 -30.94
C ALA A 38 20.33 -13.08 -29.74
N ARG A 39 21.02 -14.02 -29.07
CA ARG A 39 20.49 -14.70 -27.90
C ARG A 39 20.39 -13.77 -26.69
N LEU A 40 21.35 -12.86 -26.51
CA LEU A 40 21.27 -11.83 -25.46
C LEU A 40 20.08 -10.91 -25.66
N LEU A 41 19.78 -10.49 -26.90
CA LEU A 41 18.60 -9.69 -27.23
C LEU A 41 17.29 -10.46 -27.03
N LEU A 42 17.22 -11.73 -27.42
CA LEU A 42 16.07 -12.60 -27.16
C LEU A 42 15.84 -12.83 -25.66
N ASP A 43 16.90 -13.15 -24.91
CA ASP A 43 16.82 -13.35 -23.47
C ASP A 43 16.40 -12.04 -22.75
N TRP A 44 16.83 -10.87 -23.25
CA TRP A 44 16.35 -9.56 -22.80
C TRP A 44 14.86 -9.34 -23.13
N TRP A 45 14.44 -9.67 -24.35
CA TRP A 45 13.05 -9.55 -24.79
C TRP A 45 12.12 -10.47 -24.01
N GLU A 46 12.52 -11.72 -23.77
CA GLU A 46 11.81 -12.69 -22.91
C GLU A 46 11.73 -12.18 -21.46
N GLN A 47 12.79 -11.54 -20.95
CA GLN A 47 12.77 -10.94 -19.62
C GLN A 47 11.83 -9.74 -19.52
N LEU A 48 11.82 -8.85 -20.52
CA LEU A 48 10.91 -7.70 -20.58
C LEU A 48 9.44 -8.16 -20.68
N THR A 49 9.14 -9.06 -21.61
CA THR A 49 7.78 -9.60 -21.81
C THR A 49 7.29 -10.45 -20.63
N SER A 50 8.18 -11.20 -19.97
CA SER A 50 7.81 -11.99 -18.77
C SER A 50 7.66 -11.14 -17.51
N LEU A 51 8.34 -9.99 -17.42
CA LEU A 51 8.07 -8.98 -16.42
C LEU A 51 6.66 -8.41 -16.65
N GLU A 52 6.35 -7.89 -17.83
CA GLU A 52 5.02 -7.34 -18.16
C GLU A 52 3.87 -8.31 -17.85
N GLY A 53 4.03 -9.60 -18.17
CA GLY A 53 3.01 -10.62 -17.91
C GLY A 53 2.68 -10.85 -16.42
N ARG A 54 3.70 -10.93 -15.55
CA ARG A 54 3.49 -11.15 -14.10
C ARG A 54 2.85 -9.95 -13.42
N TRP A 55 3.21 -8.76 -13.87
CA TRP A 55 2.65 -7.51 -13.40
C TRP A 55 1.15 -7.44 -13.69
N TRP A 56 0.76 -7.64 -14.96
CA TRP A 56 -0.65 -7.62 -15.34
C TRP A 56 -1.45 -8.74 -14.67
N GLN A 57 -0.87 -9.94 -14.56
CA GLN A 57 -1.51 -11.05 -13.86
C GLN A 57 -1.74 -10.73 -12.37
N SER A 58 -0.75 -10.15 -11.69
CA SER A 58 -0.86 -9.78 -10.27
C SER A 58 -1.89 -8.69 -10.07
N PHE A 59 -1.88 -7.65 -10.90
CA PHE A 59 -2.84 -6.54 -10.83
C PHE A 59 -4.28 -7.00 -11.07
N ARG A 60 -4.50 -7.80 -12.13
CA ARG A 60 -5.82 -8.35 -12.44
C ARG A 60 -6.33 -9.26 -11.33
N ASP A 61 -5.51 -10.18 -10.85
CA ASP A 61 -5.93 -11.11 -9.81
C ASP A 61 -6.08 -10.41 -8.43
N LEU A 62 -5.37 -9.30 -8.18
CA LEU A 62 -5.58 -8.44 -7.01
C LEU A 62 -6.98 -7.81 -7.03
N LEU A 63 -7.42 -7.29 -8.18
CA LEU A 63 -8.73 -6.67 -8.35
C LEU A 63 -9.88 -7.69 -8.38
N LEU A 64 -9.74 -8.74 -9.18
CA LEU A 64 -10.84 -9.64 -9.53
C LEU A 64 -10.90 -10.92 -8.70
N ARG A 65 -9.80 -11.29 -8.02
CA ARG A 65 -9.69 -12.55 -7.27
C ARG A 65 -9.22 -12.30 -5.83
N PRO A 66 -10.10 -11.75 -4.97
CA PRO A 66 -9.78 -11.39 -3.58
C PRO A 66 -9.06 -12.53 -2.83
N GLY A 67 -7.87 -12.24 -2.29
CA GLY A 67 -7.07 -13.21 -1.52
C GLY A 67 -6.34 -14.29 -2.32
N ALA A 68 -6.46 -14.34 -3.65
CA ALA A 68 -5.78 -15.35 -4.47
C ALA A 68 -4.24 -15.19 -4.43
N LEU A 69 -3.73 -13.95 -4.55
CA LEU A 69 -2.30 -13.66 -4.48
C LEU A 69 -1.71 -14.06 -3.14
N SER A 70 -2.31 -13.61 -2.04
CA SER A 70 -1.90 -13.97 -0.68
C SER A 70 -1.90 -15.48 -0.48
N SER A 71 -2.98 -16.16 -0.89
CA SER A 71 -3.08 -17.63 -0.76
C SER A 71 -2.02 -18.35 -1.58
N ALA A 72 -1.73 -17.90 -2.80
CA ALA A 72 -0.72 -18.50 -3.67
C ALA A 72 0.69 -18.30 -3.11
N TYR A 73 0.99 -17.09 -2.62
CA TYR A 73 2.29 -16.77 -2.02
C TYR A 73 2.55 -17.57 -0.75
N LEU A 74 1.55 -17.67 0.14
CA LEU A 74 1.62 -18.46 1.37
C LEU A 74 1.76 -19.97 1.09
N LYS A 75 1.21 -20.46 -0.04
CA LYS A 75 1.42 -21.83 -0.53
C LYS A 75 2.77 -22.03 -1.26
N GLY A 76 3.64 -21.01 -1.31
CA GLY A 76 4.97 -21.10 -1.93
C GLY A 76 5.02 -20.83 -3.43
N GLN A 77 3.93 -20.38 -4.07
CA GLN A 77 3.90 -20.08 -5.51
C GLN A 77 4.54 -18.71 -5.83
N ARG A 78 5.88 -18.61 -5.69
CA ARG A 78 6.62 -17.34 -5.77
C ARG A 78 6.97 -16.85 -7.19
N LYS A 79 6.85 -17.69 -8.22
CA LYS A 79 7.17 -17.31 -9.61
C LYS A 79 6.00 -16.70 -10.38
N ARG A 80 4.77 -17.05 -10.01
CA ARG A 80 3.55 -16.69 -10.75
C ARG A 80 3.16 -15.23 -10.56
N TYR A 81 3.25 -14.74 -9.33
CA TYR A 81 2.87 -13.38 -8.96
C TYR A 81 4.10 -12.58 -8.54
N LEU A 82 3.99 -11.26 -8.58
CA LEU A 82 4.98 -10.38 -7.95
C LEU A 82 5.03 -10.63 -6.44
N ALA A 83 6.20 -10.38 -5.84
CA ALA A 83 6.33 -10.44 -4.40
C ALA A 83 5.38 -9.39 -3.76
N PRO A 84 4.78 -9.69 -2.59
CA PRO A 84 3.75 -8.84 -1.97
C PRO A 84 4.24 -7.40 -1.74
N LEU A 85 5.47 -7.26 -1.23
CA LEU A 85 6.09 -5.95 -0.98
C LEU A 85 6.34 -5.20 -2.30
N THR A 86 6.89 -5.89 -3.30
CA THR A 86 7.10 -5.31 -4.63
C THR A 86 5.78 -4.80 -5.21
N LEU A 87 4.74 -5.63 -5.26
CA LEU A 87 3.42 -5.23 -5.76
C LEU A 87 2.85 -4.03 -5.00
N PHE A 88 2.96 -4.02 -3.66
CA PHE A 88 2.52 -2.91 -2.83
C PHE A 88 3.26 -1.61 -3.18
N LEU A 89 4.59 -1.64 -3.25
CA LEU A 89 5.40 -0.46 -3.57
C LEU A 89 5.09 0.11 -4.95
N LEU A 90 4.80 -0.77 -5.92
CA LEU A 90 4.45 -0.37 -7.27
C LEU A 90 3.08 0.31 -7.33
N ILE A 91 2.10 -0.20 -6.59
CA ILE A 91 0.79 0.45 -6.45
C ILE A 91 0.91 1.75 -5.65
N ASN A 92 1.76 1.79 -4.62
CA ASN A 92 2.03 3.00 -3.85
C ASN A 92 2.72 4.07 -4.71
N LEU A 93 3.56 3.69 -5.68
CA LEU A 93 4.10 4.62 -6.68
C LEU A 93 3.00 5.21 -7.56
N VAL A 94 2.02 4.41 -7.99
CA VAL A 94 0.85 4.93 -8.73
C VAL A 94 0.05 5.92 -7.87
N TYR A 95 -0.13 5.60 -6.59
CA TYR A 95 -0.72 6.52 -5.61
C TYR A 95 0.08 7.84 -5.51
N PHE A 96 1.41 7.76 -5.39
CA PHE A 96 2.32 8.90 -5.29
C PHE A 96 2.17 9.88 -6.46
N VAL A 97 2.03 9.36 -7.69
CA VAL A 97 1.98 10.18 -8.91
C VAL A 97 0.62 10.86 -9.07
N ARG A 98 -0.47 10.20 -8.67
CA ARG A 98 -1.82 10.60 -9.08
C ARG A 98 -2.51 11.57 -8.13
N SER A 99 -2.19 11.57 -6.84
CA SER A 99 -2.94 12.41 -5.91
C SER A 99 -2.22 12.63 -4.58
N PRO A 100 -2.12 13.87 -4.08
CA PRO A 100 -2.21 14.07 -2.65
C PRO A 100 -3.67 13.81 -2.27
N MET A 101 -4.03 12.55 -2.00
CA MET A 101 -5.34 12.30 -1.39
C MET A 101 -5.36 13.08 -0.08
N THR A 102 -6.36 13.96 0.08
CA THR A 102 -6.53 14.81 1.27
C THR A 102 -6.62 13.99 2.56
N ASP A 103 -6.99 12.71 2.46
CA ASP A 103 -7.13 11.86 3.64
C ASP A 103 -5.80 11.47 4.30
N PHE A 104 -4.73 11.27 3.53
CA PHE A 104 -3.39 10.97 4.06
C PHE A 104 -2.50 12.21 4.17
N ASN A 105 -2.96 13.33 3.63
CA ASN A 105 -2.25 14.59 3.65
C ASN A 105 -3.17 15.67 4.21
N LEU A 106 -3.17 15.79 5.54
CA LEU A 106 -3.95 16.79 6.25
C LEU A 106 -3.22 18.12 6.28
N SER A 107 -3.98 19.21 6.06
CA SER A 107 -3.49 20.55 6.29
C SER A 107 -3.21 20.81 7.78
N LEU A 108 -2.38 21.81 8.07
CA LEU A 108 -2.15 22.25 9.46
C LEU A 108 -3.46 22.66 10.14
N LEU A 109 -4.38 23.26 9.37
CA LEU A 109 -5.70 23.66 9.85
C LEU A 109 -6.54 22.44 10.27
N ASP A 110 -6.60 21.40 9.42
CA ASP A 110 -7.37 20.20 9.74
C ASP A 110 -6.80 19.46 10.94
N GLN A 111 -5.48 19.47 11.09
CA GLN A 111 -4.79 18.94 12.27
C GLN A 111 -5.15 19.73 13.54
N ALA A 112 -5.22 21.05 13.42
CA ALA A 112 -5.50 21.96 14.53
C ALA A 112 -6.98 22.01 14.93
N CYS A 113 -7.92 21.76 14.01
CA CYS A 113 -9.34 22.01 14.27
C CYS A 113 -10.22 20.75 14.18
N LEU A 114 -9.88 19.76 13.36
CA LEU A 114 -10.80 18.65 13.05
C LEU A 114 -10.39 17.28 13.64
N GLN A 115 -9.16 17.15 14.14
CA GLN A 115 -8.69 15.87 14.69
C GLN A 115 -9.00 15.71 16.19
N PRO A 116 -9.07 14.47 16.72
CA PRO A 116 -9.29 14.21 18.15
C PRO A 116 -8.22 14.81 19.09
N TRP A 117 -7.03 15.12 18.57
CA TRP A 117 -5.90 15.73 19.29
C TRP A 117 -5.71 17.21 18.95
N SER A 118 -6.72 17.86 18.38
CA SER A 118 -6.72 19.29 18.00
C SER A 118 -6.19 20.20 19.12
N ALA A 119 -6.65 19.99 20.37
CA ALA A 119 -6.20 20.78 21.51
C ALA A 119 -4.67 20.73 21.74
N LEU A 120 -4.04 19.58 21.53
CA LEU A 120 -2.58 19.45 21.61
C LEU A 120 -1.90 20.23 20.48
N VAL A 121 -2.42 20.13 19.25
CA VAL A 121 -1.90 20.85 18.08
C VAL A 121 -2.03 22.37 18.27
N GLN A 122 -3.20 22.85 18.68
CA GLN A 122 -3.45 24.26 18.97
C GLN A 122 -2.47 24.80 20.01
N SER A 123 -2.18 24.03 21.07
CA SER A 123 -1.19 24.41 22.10
C SER A 123 0.24 24.53 21.58
N GLN A 124 0.58 23.82 20.50
CA GLN A 124 1.90 23.92 19.86
C GLN A 124 1.94 25.08 18.87
N VAL A 125 0.89 25.23 18.07
CA VAL A 125 0.78 26.30 17.07
C VAL A 125 0.80 27.68 17.73
N SER A 126 0.01 27.86 18.79
CA SER A 126 -0.05 29.12 19.57
C SER A 126 1.27 29.52 20.25
N ARG A 127 2.26 28.61 20.34
CA ARG A 127 3.62 28.96 20.81
C ARG A 127 4.46 29.66 19.73
N ARG A 128 4.10 29.52 18.46
CA ARG A 128 4.85 30.03 17.31
C ARG A 128 4.17 31.20 16.61
N ILE A 129 2.86 31.31 16.73
CA ILE A 129 2.05 32.39 16.17
C ILE A 129 1.05 32.91 17.21
N ALA A 130 0.59 34.15 17.03
CA ALA A 130 -0.42 34.74 17.90
C ALA A 130 -1.72 33.88 17.88
N PRO A 131 -2.41 33.71 19.02
CA PRO A 131 -3.64 32.90 19.10
C PRO A 131 -4.74 33.37 18.13
N GLU A 132 -4.79 34.68 17.86
CA GLU A 132 -5.72 35.30 16.91
C GLU A 132 -5.51 34.83 15.46
N ALA A 133 -4.36 34.21 15.15
CA ALA A 133 -4.06 33.69 13.83
C ALA A 133 -4.59 32.27 13.56
N LEU A 134 -5.18 31.61 14.56
CA LEU A 134 -5.78 30.28 14.45
C LEU A 134 -7.24 30.34 14.94
N ASP A 135 -8.16 30.67 14.04
CA ASP A 135 -9.60 30.63 14.29
C ASP A 135 -10.21 29.35 13.68
N CYS A 136 -10.65 28.42 14.53
CA CYS A 136 -11.34 27.20 14.11
C CYS A 136 -12.83 27.41 13.80
N ASP A 137 -13.42 28.52 14.23
CA ASP A 137 -14.82 28.90 13.95
C ASP A 137 -14.94 29.68 12.62
N LEU A 138 -13.89 30.42 12.24
CA LEU A 138 -13.78 31.13 10.95
C LEU A 138 -12.49 30.77 10.18
N PRO A 139 -12.35 29.51 9.72
CA PRO A 139 -11.11 28.98 9.13
C PRO A 139 -10.58 29.73 7.90
N MET A 140 -11.44 30.52 7.22
CA MET A 140 -11.08 31.29 6.02
C MET A 140 -10.87 32.79 6.26
N ARG A 141 -11.15 33.32 7.46
CA ARG A 141 -11.06 34.76 7.74
C ARG A 141 -9.63 35.20 8.07
N ASP A 142 -8.86 34.35 8.74
CA ASP A 142 -7.52 34.69 9.28
C ASP A 142 -6.35 34.01 8.56
N SER A 143 -6.63 33.23 7.51
CA SER A 143 -5.59 32.69 6.60
C SER A 143 -4.80 33.78 5.85
N ALA A 144 -5.26 35.05 5.94
CA ALA A 144 -4.61 36.23 5.41
C ALA A 144 -3.48 36.79 6.29
N LEU A 145 -3.30 36.30 7.53
CA LEU A 145 -2.18 36.75 8.38
C LEU A 145 -0.84 36.19 7.84
N PRO A 146 0.18 37.04 7.62
CA PRO A 146 1.45 36.61 6.99
C PRO A 146 2.16 35.48 7.74
N GLY A 147 2.06 35.46 9.07
CA GLY A 147 2.66 34.44 9.92
C GLY A 147 2.03 33.06 9.74
N TRP A 148 0.70 33.00 9.69
CA TRP A 148 -0.03 31.76 9.42
C TRP A 148 0.26 31.25 8.02
N ALA A 149 0.10 32.10 7.00
CA ALA A 149 0.27 31.71 5.60
C ALA A 149 1.64 31.07 5.33
N LYS A 150 2.72 31.65 5.89
CA LYS A 150 4.07 31.09 5.77
C LYS A 150 4.23 29.76 6.50
N LEU A 151 3.68 29.66 7.73
CA LEU A 151 3.77 28.44 8.54
C LEU A 151 2.98 27.28 7.91
N SER A 152 1.73 27.53 7.53
CA SER A 152 0.85 26.54 6.93
C SER A 152 1.37 26.06 5.58
N ALA A 153 1.94 26.96 4.76
CA ALA A 153 2.58 26.59 3.49
C ALA A 153 3.79 25.67 3.72
N ARG A 154 4.71 26.06 4.62
CA ARG A 154 5.88 25.22 4.95
C ARG A 154 5.47 23.87 5.54
N TYR A 155 4.45 23.85 6.39
CA TYR A 155 3.89 22.60 6.92
C TYR A 155 3.35 21.72 5.79
N GLN A 156 2.59 22.30 4.86
CA GLN A 156 2.00 21.58 3.74
C GLN A 156 3.07 20.95 2.85
N ASP A 157 4.14 21.68 2.49
CA ASP A 157 5.23 21.16 1.66
C ASP A 157 5.89 19.91 2.27
N ILE A 158 6.13 19.94 3.59
CA ILE A 158 6.75 18.81 4.31
C ILE A 158 5.72 17.67 4.51
N ALA A 159 4.46 18.00 4.79
CA ALA A 159 3.39 17.01 4.95
C ALA A 159 3.13 16.23 3.65
N ASP A 160 3.22 16.90 2.50
CA ASP A 160 3.13 16.31 1.16
C ASP A 160 4.20 15.24 0.92
N GLU A 161 5.44 15.46 1.37
CA GLU A 161 6.54 14.51 1.23
C GLU A 161 6.44 13.36 2.24
N VAL A 162 6.22 13.71 3.52
CA VAL A 162 6.15 12.76 4.63
C VAL A 162 4.97 11.80 4.46
N SER A 163 3.80 12.30 4.06
CA SER A 163 2.59 11.48 3.91
C SER A 163 2.80 10.29 2.98
N ARG A 164 3.49 10.50 1.85
CA ARG A 164 3.67 9.51 0.79
C ARG A 164 4.54 8.34 1.23
N SER A 165 5.59 8.61 2.01
CA SER A 165 6.50 7.57 2.53
C SER A 165 5.89 6.78 3.70
N MET A 166 5.05 7.43 4.50
CA MET A 166 4.45 6.82 5.69
C MET A 166 3.28 5.88 5.39
N VAL A 167 2.78 5.82 4.15
CA VAL A 167 1.63 4.97 3.77
C VAL A 167 1.86 3.51 4.20
N ILE A 168 3.10 3.02 4.11
CA ILE A 168 3.48 1.65 4.53
C ILE A 168 3.22 1.37 6.03
N ALA A 169 3.15 2.39 6.88
CA ALA A 169 2.92 2.23 8.32
C ALA A 169 1.55 1.63 8.66
N HIS A 170 0.60 1.61 7.72
CA HIS A 170 -0.68 0.92 7.89
C HIS A 170 -0.53 -0.60 7.91
N VAL A 171 0.48 -1.15 7.21
CA VAL A 171 0.64 -2.58 7.01
C VAL A 171 0.85 -3.35 8.32
N PRO A 172 1.76 -2.94 9.23
CA PRO A 172 1.92 -3.59 10.53
C PRO A 172 0.65 -3.55 11.40
N VAL A 173 -0.07 -2.43 11.40
CA VAL A 173 -1.32 -2.29 12.17
C VAL A 173 -2.38 -3.24 11.63
N ILE A 174 -2.62 -3.22 10.31
CA ILE A 174 -3.57 -4.15 9.68
C ILE A 174 -3.17 -5.61 9.95
N ALA A 175 -1.88 -5.94 9.86
CA ALA A 175 -1.37 -7.28 10.14
C ALA A 175 -1.63 -7.73 11.59
N LEU A 176 -1.46 -6.83 12.56
CA LEU A 176 -1.77 -7.09 13.98
C LEU A 176 -3.24 -7.48 14.16
N PHE A 177 -4.17 -6.71 13.59
CA PHE A 177 -5.60 -7.01 13.70
C PHE A 177 -6.01 -8.27 12.93
N LEU A 178 -5.37 -8.56 11.78
CA LEU A 178 -5.53 -9.84 11.10
C LEU A 178 -5.06 -11.02 11.95
N GLY A 179 -3.99 -10.86 12.73
CA GLY A 179 -3.52 -11.88 13.66
C GLY A 179 -4.46 -12.11 14.84
N LEU A 180 -5.07 -11.04 15.38
CA LEU A 180 -6.12 -11.14 16.40
C LEU A 180 -7.34 -11.90 15.87
N LEU A 181 -7.71 -11.70 14.60
CA LEU A 181 -8.82 -12.38 13.95
C LEU A 181 -8.52 -13.86 13.64
N ALA A 182 -7.39 -14.13 12.99
CA ALA A 182 -7.06 -15.46 12.46
C ALA A 182 -6.37 -16.37 13.50
N GLY A 183 -5.88 -15.80 14.60
CA GLY A 183 -5.22 -16.49 15.69
C GLY A 183 -3.73 -16.70 15.45
N TRP A 184 -2.93 -16.08 16.33
CA TRP A 184 -1.46 -16.15 16.38
C TRP A 184 -0.88 -17.55 16.58
N ARG A 185 -1.70 -18.53 16.95
CA ARG A 185 -1.25 -19.92 17.19
C ARG A 185 -1.15 -20.74 15.90
N ARG A 186 -1.82 -20.32 14.82
CA ARG A 186 -1.87 -21.05 13.54
C ARG A 186 -1.08 -20.38 12.42
N TRP A 187 -0.81 -19.09 12.56
CA TRP A 187 -0.19 -18.25 11.54
C TRP A 187 0.90 -17.40 12.19
N TYR A 188 2.01 -17.22 11.47
CA TYR A 188 3.09 -16.33 11.87
C TYR A 188 2.76 -14.88 11.50
N TYR A 189 3.30 -13.93 12.25
CA TYR A 189 3.08 -12.50 11.98
C TYR A 189 3.44 -12.09 10.54
N ALA A 190 4.53 -12.63 9.99
CA ALA A 190 4.95 -12.38 8.62
C ALA A 190 3.88 -12.78 7.58
N GLU A 191 3.06 -13.80 7.87
CA GLU A 191 1.97 -14.23 7.00
C GLU A 191 0.83 -13.21 7.02
N HIS A 192 0.52 -12.64 8.20
CA HIS A 192 -0.43 -11.54 8.31
C HIS A 192 0.06 -10.28 7.59
N VAL A 193 1.36 -9.98 7.62
CA VAL A 193 1.97 -8.88 6.86
C VAL A 193 1.79 -9.07 5.36
N ILE A 194 1.97 -10.29 4.83
CA ILE A 194 1.73 -10.61 3.42
C ILE A 194 0.27 -10.35 3.03
N VAL A 195 -0.68 -10.73 3.88
CA VAL A 195 -2.10 -10.48 3.63
C VAL A 195 -2.41 -8.99 3.70
N ALA A 196 -1.89 -8.28 4.71
CA ALA A 196 -2.07 -6.85 4.90
C ALA A 196 -1.52 -6.05 3.70
N LEU A 197 -0.36 -6.41 3.15
CA LEU A 197 0.21 -5.78 1.96
C LEU A 197 -0.75 -5.84 0.77
N HIS A 198 -1.33 -7.01 0.49
CA HIS A 198 -2.28 -7.16 -0.62
C HIS A 198 -3.61 -6.44 -0.36
N LEU A 199 -4.16 -6.52 0.86
CA LEU A 199 -5.40 -5.82 1.20
C LEU A 199 -5.26 -4.30 1.07
N PHE A 200 -4.15 -3.78 1.59
CA PHE A 200 -3.89 -2.35 1.55
C PHE A 200 -3.48 -1.87 0.15
N ALA A 201 -2.73 -2.67 -0.61
CA ALA A 201 -2.48 -2.41 -2.03
C ALA A 201 -3.79 -2.33 -2.83
N PHE A 202 -4.73 -3.26 -2.60
CA PHE A 202 -6.06 -3.18 -3.23
C PHE A 202 -6.80 -1.90 -2.81
N PHE A 203 -6.76 -1.54 -1.53
CA PHE A 203 -7.39 -0.31 -1.04
C PHE A 203 -6.81 0.94 -1.72
N LEU A 204 -5.48 1.08 -1.82
CA LEU A 204 -4.84 2.22 -2.49
C LEU A 204 -5.24 2.28 -3.97
N LEU A 205 -5.20 1.13 -4.66
CA LEU A 205 -5.58 1.05 -6.05
C LEU A 205 -7.06 1.40 -6.25
N TYR A 206 -7.93 0.90 -5.38
CA TYR A 206 -9.35 1.19 -5.37
C TYR A 206 -9.62 2.69 -5.15
N ALA A 207 -8.97 3.29 -4.15
CA ALA A 207 -9.14 4.68 -3.76
C ALA A 207 -8.64 5.67 -4.84
N VAL A 208 -7.60 5.31 -5.59
CA VAL A 208 -6.97 6.21 -6.59
C VAL A 208 -7.45 5.97 -8.02
N ALA A 209 -7.61 4.70 -8.42
CA ALA A 209 -7.86 4.32 -9.81
C ALA A 209 -9.32 3.97 -10.10
N ILE A 210 -10.11 3.59 -9.08
CA ILE A 210 -11.50 3.15 -9.27
C ILE A 210 -12.48 4.21 -8.76
N LEU A 211 -12.35 4.63 -7.51
CA LEU A 211 -13.33 5.48 -6.83
C LEU A 211 -13.52 6.85 -7.52
N PRO A 212 -12.47 7.66 -7.81
CA PRO A 212 -12.67 9.00 -8.37
C PRO A 212 -13.26 8.99 -9.80
N PRO A 213 -12.78 8.17 -10.76
CA PRO A 213 -13.39 8.09 -12.08
C PRO A 213 -14.86 7.66 -12.06
N VAL A 214 -15.21 6.69 -11.20
CA VAL A 214 -16.60 6.21 -11.08
C VAL A 214 -17.51 7.31 -10.53
N LEU A 215 -17.07 8.02 -9.49
CA LEU A 215 -17.83 9.14 -8.92
C LEU A 215 -17.94 10.32 -9.91
N TRP A 216 -16.86 10.64 -10.62
CA TRP A 216 -16.87 11.68 -11.65
C TRP A 216 -17.86 11.36 -12.77
N LEU A 217 -17.82 10.12 -13.29
CA LEU A 217 -18.72 9.68 -14.35
C LEU A 217 -20.19 9.70 -13.88
N ALA A 218 -20.45 9.16 -12.68
CA ALA A 218 -21.78 9.14 -12.09
C ALA A 218 -22.36 10.56 -11.94
N ASN A 219 -21.57 11.50 -11.41
CA ASN A 219 -21.99 12.89 -11.25
C ASN A 219 -22.17 13.62 -12.59
N SER A 220 -21.44 13.21 -13.63
CA SER A 220 -21.56 13.78 -14.98
C SER A 220 -22.82 13.31 -15.71
N VAL A 221 -23.33 12.12 -15.41
CA VAL A 221 -24.48 11.51 -16.11
C VAL A 221 -25.80 11.74 -15.37
N LEU A 222 -25.82 11.64 -14.04
CA LEU A 222 -27.02 11.81 -13.20
C LEU A 222 -26.69 12.63 -11.94
N PRO A 223 -26.80 13.97 -12.00
CA PRO A 223 -26.42 14.87 -10.90
C PRO A 223 -27.50 14.93 -9.78
N LEU A 224 -28.00 13.78 -9.34
CA LEU A 224 -28.93 13.67 -8.22
C LEU A 224 -28.17 13.33 -6.93
N ALA A 225 -28.37 14.13 -5.87
CA ALA A 225 -27.66 13.96 -4.60
C ALA A 225 -27.83 12.54 -4.01
N GLU A 226 -29.05 12.01 -4.04
CA GLU A 226 -29.37 10.66 -3.56
C GLU A 226 -28.63 9.54 -4.32
N PHE A 227 -28.42 9.73 -5.63
CA PHE A 227 -27.66 8.78 -6.45
C PHE A 227 -26.18 8.74 -6.02
N GLY A 228 -25.61 9.90 -5.65
CA GLY A 228 -24.25 10.00 -5.13
C GLY A 228 -24.06 9.27 -3.80
N VAL A 229 -25.02 9.38 -2.86
CA VAL A 229 -24.97 8.68 -1.57
C VAL A 229 -25.07 7.17 -1.76
N LEU A 230 -26.07 6.70 -2.51
CA LEU A 230 -26.26 5.28 -2.79
C LEU A 230 -25.01 4.68 -3.46
N LEU A 231 -24.45 5.36 -4.46
CA LEU A 231 -23.24 4.91 -5.14
C LEU A 231 -22.05 4.77 -4.17
N ARG A 232 -21.82 5.75 -3.29
CA ARG A 232 -20.76 5.68 -2.28
C ARG A 232 -20.97 4.50 -1.31
N VAL A 233 -22.21 4.23 -0.90
CA VAL A 233 -22.54 3.07 -0.07
C VAL A 233 -22.25 1.76 -0.82
N LEU A 234 -22.67 1.63 -2.08
CA LEU A 234 -22.39 0.44 -2.91
C LEU A 234 -20.89 0.21 -3.11
N LEU A 235 -20.15 1.30 -3.35
CA LEU A 235 -18.70 1.28 -3.49
C LEU A 235 -18.01 0.85 -2.20
N LEU A 236 -18.44 1.36 -1.05
CA LEU A 236 -17.96 0.89 0.25
C LEU A 236 -18.27 -0.61 0.46
N LEU A 237 -19.49 -1.05 0.19
CA LEU A 237 -19.87 -2.47 0.31
C LEU A 237 -19.04 -3.37 -0.60
N LEU A 238 -18.67 -2.90 -1.80
CA LEU A 238 -17.79 -3.62 -2.72
C LEU A 238 -16.38 -3.81 -2.12
N LEU A 239 -15.79 -2.74 -1.56
CA LEU A 239 -14.50 -2.79 -0.87
C LEU A 239 -14.55 -3.81 0.29
N LEU A 240 -15.61 -3.77 1.10
CA LEU A 240 -15.78 -4.69 2.23
C LEU A 240 -16.00 -6.14 1.81
N THR A 241 -16.76 -6.35 0.75
CA THR A 241 -16.98 -7.69 0.20
C THR A 241 -15.67 -8.27 -0.28
N HIS A 242 -14.85 -7.48 -0.98
CA HIS A 242 -13.52 -7.92 -1.43
C HIS A 242 -12.64 -8.32 -0.24
N TRP A 243 -12.52 -7.46 0.76
CA TRP A 243 -11.72 -7.74 1.97
C TRP A 243 -12.23 -8.97 2.72
N THR A 244 -13.55 -9.09 2.91
CA THR A 244 -14.18 -10.26 3.56
C THR A 244 -13.85 -11.54 2.81
N VAL A 245 -14.03 -11.57 1.48
CA VAL A 245 -13.74 -12.75 0.67
C VAL A 245 -12.25 -13.07 0.70
N ALA A 246 -11.38 -12.06 0.67
CA ALA A 246 -9.93 -12.24 0.71
C ALA A 246 -9.47 -12.87 2.03
N VAL A 247 -9.87 -12.29 3.17
CA VAL A 247 -9.58 -12.80 4.51
C VAL A 247 -10.14 -14.20 4.69
N ARG A 248 -11.39 -14.43 4.28
CA ARG A 248 -12.02 -15.75 4.35
C ARG A 248 -11.26 -16.80 3.55
N ARG A 249 -10.87 -16.46 2.32
CA ARG A 249 -10.15 -17.37 1.40
C ARG A 249 -8.77 -17.75 1.92
N VAL A 250 -8.05 -16.80 2.52
CA VAL A 250 -6.69 -17.04 3.03
C VAL A 250 -6.71 -17.84 4.32
N TYR A 251 -7.51 -17.42 5.29
CA TYR A 251 -7.51 -18.02 6.63
C TYR A 251 -8.48 -19.20 6.80
N GLY A 252 -9.31 -19.48 5.79
CA GLY A 252 -10.28 -20.58 5.85
C GLY A 252 -11.38 -20.38 6.90
N LEU A 253 -11.70 -19.13 7.23
CA LEU A 253 -12.71 -18.81 8.25
C LEU A 253 -14.13 -19.11 7.77
N GLY A 254 -15.05 -19.37 8.71
CA GLY A 254 -16.48 -19.42 8.42
C GLY A 254 -17.03 -18.04 8.05
N LEU A 255 -18.16 -17.98 7.33
CA LEU A 255 -18.80 -16.73 6.93
C LEU A 255 -19.11 -15.85 8.14
N LEU A 256 -19.78 -16.44 9.15
CA LEU A 256 -20.21 -15.74 10.36
C LEU A 256 -19.03 -15.07 11.08
N ARG A 257 -17.94 -15.82 11.30
CA ARG A 257 -16.73 -15.27 11.95
C ARG A 257 -16.11 -14.13 11.15
N THR A 258 -16.11 -14.23 9.82
CA THR A 258 -15.51 -13.19 8.97
C THR A 258 -16.38 -11.93 8.96
N VAL A 259 -17.71 -12.07 8.90
CA VAL A 259 -18.65 -10.94 8.94
C VAL A 259 -18.61 -10.25 10.30
N LEU A 260 -18.64 -11.01 11.40
CA LEU A 260 -18.50 -10.47 12.76
C LEU A 260 -17.14 -9.80 13.00
N ALA A 261 -16.14 -10.09 12.17
CA ALA A 261 -14.83 -9.47 12.23
C ALA A 261 -14.68 -8.19 11.38
N LEU A 262 -15.65 -7.87 10.52
CA LEU A 262 -15.60 -6.63 9.75
C LEU A 262 -15.49 -5.37 10.64
N PRO A 263 -16.26 -5.25 11.75
CA PRO A 263 -16.08 -4.14 12.68
C PRO A 263 -14.66 -4.06 13.24
N LEU A 264 -14.01 -5.20 13.50
CA LEU A 264 -12.63 -5.24 13.98
C LEU A 264 -11.64 -4.75 12.92
N LEU A 265 -11.83 -5.13 11.65
CA LEU A 265 -10.98 -4.65 10.53
C LEU A 265 -11.21 -3.15 10.26
N PHE A 266 -12.43 -2.66 10.39
CA PHE A 266 -12.73 -1.23 10.32
C PHE A 266 -12.12 -0.46 11.46
N LEU A 267 -12.22 -0.98 12.69
CA LEU A 267 -11.57 -0.41 13.85
C LEU A 267 -10.05 -0.36 13.63
N ALA A 268 -9.46 -1.42 13.07
CA ALA A 268 -8.05 -1.46 12.70
C ALA A 268 -7.68 -0.34 11.72
N LEU A 269 -8.47 -0.16 10.66
CA LEU A 269 -8.26 0.91 9.68
C LEU A 269 -8.41 2.29 10.31
N GLY A 270 -9.45 2.50 11.11
CA GLY A 270 -9.68 3.77 11.82
C GLY A 270 -8.54 4.11 12.76
N ILE A 271 -8.15 3.18 13.64
CA ILE A 271 -7.01 3.35 14.54
C ILE A 271 -5.73 3.60 13.76
N SER A 272 -5.46 2.80 12.73
CA SER A 272 -4.27 2.97 11.89
C SER A 272 -4.24 4.35 11.24
N HIS A 273 -5.38 4.82 10.73
CA HIS A 273 -5.50 6.11 10.06
C HIS A 273 -5.32 7.27 11.02
N PHE A 274 -5.96 7.23 12.19
CA PHE A 274 -5.78 8.26 13.21
C PHE A 274 -4.34 8.25 13.77
N ALA A 275 -3.79 7.08 14.10
CA ALA A 275 -2.40 6.96 14.55
C ALA A 275 -1.43 7.51 13.49
N TYR A 276 -1.65 7.17 12.22
CA TYR A 276 -0.88 7.70 11.10
C TYR A 276 -0.93 9.24 11.06
N ARG A 277 -2.12 9.84 11.11
CA ARG A 277 -2.32 11.30 11.05
C ARG A 277 -1.68 12.04 12.23
N PHE A 278 -1.76 11.44 13.42
CA PHE A 278 -1.11 11.96 14.63
C PHE A 278 0.42 11.93 14.50
N VAL A 279 0.98 10.77 14.11
CA VAL A 279 2.44 10.63 13.93
C VAL A 279 2.96 11.54 12.82
N GLN A 280 2.22 11.65 11.71
CA GLN A 280 2.54 12.55 10.61
C GLN A 280 2.66 14.00 11.09
N PHE A 281 1.68 14.49 11.88
CA PHE A 281 1.75 15.85 12.43
C PHE A 281 3.05 16.07 13.19
N TRP A 282 3.44 15.18 14.10
CA TRP A 282 4.65 15.36 14.90
C TRP A 282 5.94 15.29 14.07
N ILE A 283 6.01 14.37 13.10
CA ILE A 283 7.16 14.28 12.20
C ILE A 283 7.32 15.57 11.38
N VAL A 284 6.21 16.10 10.86
CA VAL A 284 6.22 17.36 10.09
C VAL A 284 6.53 18.54 11.00
N TRP A 285 5.87 18.63 12.16
CA TRP A 285 5.95 19.77 13.08
C TRP A 285 7.35 20.03 13.65
N VAL A 286 8.15 18.98 13.83
CA VAL A 286 9.55 19.11 14.28
C VAL A 286 10.45 19.73 13.21
N GLN A 287 10.06 19.68 11.94
CA GLN A 287 10.84 20.16 10.80
C GLN A 287 10.43 21.56 10.30
N VAL A 288 9.19 21.94 10.58
CA VAL A 288 8.67 23.30 10.38
C VAL A 288 9.28 24.22 11.43
#